data_AF-D2J993-F1
#
_entry.id   AF-D2J993-F1
#
_cell.length_a   1.000
_cell.length_b   1.000
_cell.length_c   1.000
_cell.angle_alpha   90.00
_cell.angle_beta   90.00
_cell.angle_gamma   90.00
#
_symmetry.space_group_name_H-M   'P 1'
#
loop_
_entity.id
_entity.type
_entity.pdbx_description
1 polymer ?
#
loop_
_entity_poly.entity_id
_entity_poly.type
_entity_poly.pdbx_seq_one_letter_code
_entity_poly.pdbx_strand_id
1 'polypeptide(L)'
;MKERYGTVYKGTQRLIDEQSGEVIEVDKLYRKQTSGNFHKAYLIQLISMMDMIGNQKFKVVNYILDNIHWSNNTLIATVKEMIKATGTSKQTVITTLKALEEGNIIKRRTGALMLNPELLMRGDDHKQK
;
A
#
# COMPACT_ATOMS: atom_id res chain seq x y z
N MET A 1 -4.49 20.23 11.81
CA MET A 1 -4.80 18.92 11.21
C MET A 1 -5.11 17.98 12.38
N LYS A 2 -6.36 17.51 12.55
CA LYS A 2 -6.73 16.64 13.69
C LYS A 2 -5.97 15.31 13.59
N GLU A 3 -5.32 14.91 14.68
CA GLU A 3 -4.61 13.63 14.81
C GLU A 3 -5.59 12.47 14.56
N ARG A 4 -5.55 11.91 13.35
CA ARG A 4 -6.40 10.79 12.91
C ARG A 4 -5.87 9.42 13.35
N TYR A 5 -4.71 9.37 14.00
CA TYR A 5 -4.03 8.14 14.35
C TYR A 5 -3.65 8.19 15.83
N GLY A 6 -4.32 7.37 16.64
CA GLY A 6 -4.07 7.28 18.09
C GLY A 6 -2.61 6.96 18.42
N THR A 7 -2.28 7.18 19.71
CA THR A 7 -0.93 7.11 20.29
C THR A 7 -0.08 5.99 19.69
N VAL A 8 1.03 6.39 19.06
CA VAL A 8 2.04 5.48 18.51
C VAL A 8 3.15 5.35 19.55
N TYR A 9 3.28 4.18 20.18
CA TYR A 9 4.43 3.90 21.03
C TYR A 9 5.60 3.45 20.15
N LYS A 10 6.78 4.05 20.35
CA LYS A 10 8.02 3.76 19.62
C LYS A 10 9.02 3.09 20.57
N GLY A 11 9.63 1.98 20.15
CA GLY A 11 10.74 1.36 20.87
C GLY A 11 11.59 0.50 19.93
N THR A 12 12.89 0.38 20.20
CA THR A 12 13.77 -0.49 19.43
C THR A 12 13.74 -1.91 19.98
N GLN A 13 13.80 -2.91 19.10
CA GLN A 13 13.94 -4.31 19.48
C GLN A 13 15.01 -4.98 18.64
N ARG A 14 15.83 -5.81 19.27
CA ARG A 14 16.78 -6.69 18.60
C ARG A 14 16.12 -8.04 18.37
N LEU A 15 16.07 -8.47 17.11
CA LEU A 15 15.61 -9.78 16.66
C LEU A 15 16.82 -10.59 16.19
N ILE A 16 16.74 -11.91 16.29
CA ILE A 16 17.77 -12.79 15.73
C ILE A 16 17.13 -13.51 14.56
N ASP A 17 17.74 -13.41 13.39
CA ASP A 17 17.36 -14.22 12.23
C ASP A 17 17.75 -15.68 12.50
N GLU A 18 16.76 -16.57 12.52
CA GLU A 18 16.98 -17.98 12.88
C GLU A 18 17.78 -18.75 11.81
N GLN A 19 17.84 -18.25 10.58
CA GLN A 19 18.54 -18.91 9.46
C GLN A 19 19.99 -18.45 9.35
N SER A 20 20.27 -17.15 9.54
CA SER A 20 21.60 -16.57 9.41
C SER A 20 22.31 -16.32 10.75
N GLY A 21 21.57 -16.28 11.86
CA GLY A 21 22.08 -15.89 13.18
C GLY A 21 22.33 -14.39 13.33
N GLU A 22 21.96 -13.58 12.33
CA GLU A 22 22.19 -12.12 12.34
C GLU A 22 21.25 -11.42 13.33
N VAL A 23 21.79 -10.44 14.06
CA VAL A 23 21.00 -9.61 14.97
C VAL A 23 20.46 -8.40 14.21
N ILE A 24 19.16 -8.39 13.97
CA ILE A 24 18.44 -7.33 13.27
C ILE A 24 17.86 -6.36 14.31
N GLU A 25 18.26 -5.10 14.25
CA GLU A 25 17.62 -4.04 15.05
C GLU A 25 16.42 -3.47 14.28
N VAL A 26 15.24 -3.49 14.91
CA VAL A 26 14.00 -3.02 14.31
C VAL A 26 13.33 -1.96 15.19
N ASP A 27 12.80 -0.93 14.55
CA ASP A 27 11.90 0.04 15.17
C ASP A 27 10.50 -0.56 15.28
N LYS A 28 9.99 -0.72 16.51
CA LYS A 28 8.62 -1.15 16.76
C LYS A 28 7.69 0.05 16.94
N LEU A 29 6.60 0.02 16.18
CA LEU A 29 5.51 0.99 16.27
C LEU A 29 4.26 0.26 16.78
N TYR A 30 3.86 0.50 18.03
CA TYR A 30 2.59 -0.01 18.57
C TYR A 30 1.51 1.05 18.39
N ARG A 31 0.42 0.70 17.71
CA ARG A 31 -0.78 1.54 17.57
C ARG A 31 -1.95 0.82 18.21
N LYS A 32 -2.67 1.50 19.12
CA LYS A 32 -3.93 0.98 19.67
C LYS A 32 -4.93 0.81 18.51
N GLN A 33 -5.35 -0.43 18.26
CA GLN A 33 -6.35 -0.73 17.23
C GLN A 33 -7.67 -0.07 17.65
N THR A 34 -8.02 1.02 16.98
CA THR A 34 -9.37 1.58 17.08
C THR A 34 -10.20 0.81 16.07
N SER A 35 -11.36 0.30 16.48
CA SER A 35 -12.28 -0.47 15.61
C SER A 35 -12.36 0.14 14.22
N GLY A 36 -11.87 -0.59 13.22
CA GLY A 36 -11.69 -0.12 11.87
C GLY A 36 -10.81 -1.08 11.09
N ASN A 37 -11.36 -1.60 9.99
CA ASN A 37 -10.77 -2.53 9.03
C ASN A 37 -9.25 -2.32 8.84
N PHE A 38 -8.43 -3.08 9.58
CA PHE A 38 -7.00 -3.11 9.38
C PHE A 38 -6.68 -4.11 8.28
N HIS A 39 -6.50 -3.62 7.05
CA HIS A 39 -6.11 -4.46 5.91
C HIS A 39 -4.64 -4.88 6.04
N LYS A 40 -4.38 -6.02 6.71
CA LYS A 40 -3.04 -6.63 6.90
C LYS A 40 -2.25 -6.86 5.60
N ALA A 41 -2.93 -6.87 4.47
CA ALA A 41 -2.38 -6.94 3.12
C ALA A 41 -1.37 -5.85 2.74
N TYR A 42 -1.42 -4.70 3.42
CA TYR A 42 -0.72 -3.51 2.97
C TYR A 42 0.80 -3.55 3.13
N LEU A 43 1.34 -4.16 4.20
CA LEU A 43 2.76 -3.99 4.56
C LEU A 43 3.73 -4.69 3.60
N ILE A 44 3.49 -5.94 3.23
CA ILE A 44 4.38 -6.70 2.32
C ILE A 44 4.36 -6.08 0.93
N GLN A 45 3.19 -5.68 0.43
CA GLN A 45 3.07 -5.01 -0.86
C GLN A 45 3.64 -3.59 -0.86
N LEU A 46 3.48 -2.83 0.24
CA LEU A 46 4.13 -1.51 0.41
C LEU A 46 5.65 -1.64 0.38
N ILE A 47 6.21 -2.68 1.00
CA ILE A 47 7.66 -2.94 0.99
C ILE A 47 8.12 -3.28 -0.43
N SER A 48 7.44 -4.22 -1.12
CA SER A 48 7.76 -4.54 -2.52
C SER A 48 7.56 -3.35 -3.48
N MET A 49 6.56 -2.49 -3.22
CA MET A 49 6.37 -1.24 -3.96
C MET A 49 7.49 -0.25 -3.66
N MET A 50 7.90 -0.08 -2.39
CA MET A 50 8.97 0.83 -1.98
C MET A 50 10.32 0.44 -2.57
N ASP A 51 10.65 -0.85 -2.61
CA ASP A 51 11.89 -1.35 -3.23
C ASP A 51 11.92 -1.12 -4.75
N MET A 52 10.76 -1.00 -5.43
CA MET A 52 10.66 -0.79 -6.88
C MET A 52 10.63 0.69 -7.32
N ILE A 53 10.50 1.66 -6.40
CA ILE A 53 9.92 2.98 -6.72
C ILE A 53 10.80 4.16 -6.28
N GLY A 54 11.28 4.93 -7.25
CA GLY A 54 11.75 6.30 -7.01
C GLY A 54 10.58 7.27 -6.74
N ASN A 55 10.84 8.36 -6.00
CA ASN A 55 9.84 9.29 -5.43
C ASN A 55 8.63 9.65 -6.34
N GLN A 56 8.83 9.80 -7.66
CA GLN A 56 7.74 10.13 -8.57
C GLN A 56 6.76 8.97 -8.83
N LYS A 57 7.23 7.71 -8.90
CA LYS A 57 6.33 6.55 -9.03
C LYS A 57 5.51 6.36 -7.75
N PHE A 58 6.07 6.74 -6.60
CA PHE A 58 5.40 6.65 -5.29
C PHE A 58 4.15 7.53 -5.23
N LYS A 59 4.22 8.74 -5.80
CA LYS A 59 3.05 9.63 -5.92
C LYS A 59 1.90 8.99 -6.70
N VAL A 60 2.21 8.21 -7.73
CA VAL A 60 1.19 7.50 -8.54
C VAL A 60 0.57 6.36 -7.73
N VAL A 61 1.37 5.61 -6.99
CA VAL A 61 0.87 4.55 -6.09
C VAL A 61 -0.02 5.14 -4.99
N ASN A 62 0.41 6.20 -4.32
CA ASN A 62 -0.40 6.85 -3.28
C ASN A 62 -1.72 7.37 -3.84
N TYR A 63 -1.70 7.99 -5.03
CA TYR A 63 -2.93 8.39 -5.69
C TYR A 63 -3.90 7.21 -5.88
N ILE A 64 -3.39 6.04 -6.29
CA ILE A 64 -4.24 4.85 -6.45
C ILE A 64 -4.86 4.45 -5.11
N LEU A 65 -4.07 4.35 -4.06
CA LEU A 65 -4.52 3.91 -2.73
C LEU A 65 -5.50 4.90 -2.08
N ASP A 66 -5.29 6.20 -2.27
CA ASP A 66 -6.13 7.26 -1.70
C ASP A 66 -7.49 7.36 -2.40
N ASN A 67 -7.59 6.95 -3.67
CA ASN A 67 -8.79 7.14 -4.49
C ASN A 67 -9.52 5.84 -4.85
N ILE A 68 -9.00 4.68 -4.43
CA ILE A 68 -9.71 3.43 -4.66
C ILE A 68 -10.95 3.32 -3.77
N HIS A 69 -12.05 2.90 -4.37
CA HIS A 69 -13.27 2.57 -3.65
C HIS A 69 -13.13 1.18 -3.02
N TRP A 70 -12.79 1.13 -1.74
CA TRP A 70 -12.56 -0.12 -0.99
C TRP A 70 -13.75 -1.09 -0.97
N SER A 71 -14.98 -0.57 -1.04
CA SER A 71 -16.20 -1.39 -1.04
C SER A 71 -16.29 -2.32 -2.24
N ASN A 72 -15.83 -1.87 -3.41
CA ASN A 72 -15.89 -2.61 -4.66
C ASN A 72 -14.52 -2.85 -5.31
N ASN A 73 -13.43 -2.43 -4.65
CA ASN A 73 -12.06 -2.58 -5.13
C ASN A 73 -11.83 -1.98 -6.53
N THR A 74 -12.31 -0.76 -6.77
CA THR A 74 -12.12 -0.10 -8.08
C THR A 74 -11.68 1.34 -7.95
N LEU A 75 -10.86 1.78 -8.89
CA LEU A 75 -10.52 3.18 -9.13
C LEU A 75 -10.92 3.52 -10.56
N ILE A 76 -11.73 4.56 -10.72
CA ILE A 76 -12.07 5.13 -12.03
C ILE A 76 -11.17 6.34 -12.25
N ALA A 77 -10.14 6.15 -13.06
CA ALA A 77 -9.20 7.20 -13.42
C ALA A 77 -8.50 6.90 -14.74
N THR A 78 -8.38 7.91 -15.58
CA THR A 78 -7.57 7.89 -16.80
C THR A 78 -6.12 8.28 -16.50
N VAL A 79 -5.21 7.94 -17.41
CA VAL A 79 -3.81 8.38 -17.33
C VAL A 79 -3.69 9.91 -17.27
N LYS A 80 -4.56 10.65 -17.98
CA LYS A 80 -4.54 12.12 -17.97
C LYS A 80 -4.92 12.69 -16.60
N GLU A 81 -5.94 12.12 -15.96
CA GLU A 81 -6.35 12.54 -14.60
C GLU A 81 -5.26 12.23 -13.58
N MET A 82 -4.64 11.04 -13.66
CA MET A 82 -3.52 10.67 -12.79
C MET A 82 -2.33 11.62 -12.96
N ILE A 83 -1.98 12.01 -14.20
CA ILE A 83 -0.93 13.02 -14.46
C ILE A 83 -1.26 14.34 -13.77
N LYS A 84 -2.48 14.85 -13.95
CA LYS A 84 -2.92 16.12 -13.37
C LYS A 84 -2.90 16.09 -11.85
N ALA A 85 -3.37 14.99 -11.25
CA ALA A 85 -3.46 14.86 -9.79
C ALA A 85 -2.09 14.66 -9.13
N THR A 86 -1.18 13.92 -9.77
CA THR A 86 0.13 13.58 -9.18
C THR A 86 1.23 14.59 -9.53
N GLY A 87 1.04 15.40 -10.57
CA GLY A 87 2.08 16.29 -11.11
C GLY A 87 3.27 15.53 -11.73
N THR A 88 3.07 14.26 -12.08
CA THR A 88 4.12 13.40 -12.66
C THR A 88 4.02 13.34 -14.17
N SER A 89 5.11 12.91 -14.82
CA SER A 89 5.09 12.74 -16.28
C SER A 89 4.17 11.58 -16.71
N LYS A 90 3.67 11.65 -17.94
CA LYS A 90 2.93 10.53 -18.57
C LYS A 90 3.74 9.22 -18.52
N GLN A 91 5.04 9.30 -18.77
CA GLN A 91 5.93 8.14 -18.75
C GLN A 91 5.98 7.50 -17.35
N THR A 92 6.07 8.33 -16.30
CA THR A 92 6.05 7.86 -14.90
C THR A 92 4.76 7.12 -14.59
N VAL A 93 3.60 7.68 -14.95
CA VAL A 93 2.31 7.01 -14.72
C VAL A 93 2.25 5.67 -15.48
N ILE A 94 2.61 5.65 -16.77
CA ILE A 94 2.56 4.43 -17.59
C ILE A 94 3.49 3.35 -17.05
N THR A 95 4.75 3.70 -16.76
CA THR A 95 5.74 2.73 -16.26
C THR A 95 5.37 2.19 -14.89
N THR A 96 4.78 3.02 -14.01
CA THR A 96 4.28 2.58 -12.71
C THR A 96 3.12 1.61 -12.90
N LEU A 97 2.12 1.94 -13.71
CA LEU A 97 0.98 1.06 -13.95
C LEU A 97 1.40 -0.28 -14.57
N LYS A 98 2.35 -0.29 -15.51
CA LYS A 98 2.90 -1.53 -16.08
C LYS A 98 3.60 -2.38 -15.03
N ALA A 99 4.45 -1.77 -14.19
CA ALA A 99 5.13 -2.48 -13.12
C ALA A 99 4.14 -3.10 -12.12
N LEU A 100 3.05 -2.40 -11.79
CA LEU A 100 1.99 -2.93 -10.94
C LEU A 100 1.20 -4.07 -11.62
N GLU A 101 1.01 -4.03 -12.95
CA GLU A 101 0.40 -5.13 -13.71
C GLU A 101 1.31 -6.35 -13.75
N GLU A 102 2.60 -6.16 -14.06
CA GLU A 102 3.62 -7.21 -14.11
C GLU A 102 3.79 -7.91 -12.75
N GLY A 103 3.72 -7.14 -11.66
CA GLY A 103 3.74 -7.66 -10.29
C GLY A 103 2.41 -8.28 -9.82
N ASN A 104 1.42 -8.46 -10.71
CA ASN A 104 0.08 -8.96 -10.38
C ASN A 104 -0.60 -8.20 -9.22
N ILE A 105 -0.33 -6.89 -9.13
CA ILE A 105 -0.84 -6.00 -8.08
C ILE A 105 -2.17 -5.40 -8.49
N ILE A 106 -2.29 -5.04 -9.76
CA ILE A 106 -3.50 -4.47 -10.33
C ILE A 106 -3.90 -5.18 -11.62
N LYS A 107 -5.19 -5.09 -11.94
CA LYS A 107 -5.70 -5.25 -13.31
C LYS A 107 -6.33 -3.94 -13.74
N ARG A 108 -6.17 -3.55 -14.99
CA ARG A 108 -6.74 -2.30 -15.51
C ARG A 108 -7.27 -2.40 -16.93
N ARG A 109 -8.16 -1.47 -17.26
CA ARG A 109 -8.63 -1.13 -18.60
C ARG A 109 -8.57 0.40 -18.75
N THR A 110 -8.92 0.91 -19.92
CA THR A 110 -9.00 2.37 -20.11
C THR A 110 -9.99 2.98 -19.12
N GLY A 111 -9.50 3.90 -18.28
CA GLY A 111 -10.31 4.65 -17.33
C GLY A 111 -10.68 3.90 -16.05
N ALA A 112 -10.25 2.66 -15.84
CA ALA A 112 -10.53 1.93 -14.60
C ALA A 112 -9.43 0.94 -14.24
N LEU A 113 -9.16 0.79 -12.95
CA LEU A 113 -8.29 -0.25 -12.40
C LEU A 113 -8.85 -0.85 -11.11
N MET A 114 -8.36 -2.02 -10.76
CA MET A 114 -8.72 -2.81 -9.60
C MET A 114 -7.46 -3.42 -9.00
N LEU A 115 -7.34 -3.49 -7.67
CA LEU A 115 -6.26 -4.24 -7.03
C LEU A 115 -6.53 -5.74 -7.19
N ASN A 116 -5.49 -6.56 -7.26
CA ASN A 116 -5.68 -8.01 -7.23
C ASN A 116 -6.46 -8.40 -5.96
N PRO A 117 -7.64 -9.03 -6.06
CA PRO A 117 -8.45 -9.42 -4.90
C PRO A 117 -7.74 -10.40 -3.96
N GLU A 118 -6.80 -11.20 -4.45
CA GLU A 118 -5.99 -12.12 -3.62
C GLU A 118 -5.07 -11.34 -2.68
N LEU A 119 -4.67 -10.13 -3.07
CA LEU A 119 -3.94 -9.21 -2.22
C LEU A 119 -4.87 -8.52 -1.21
N LEU A 120 -6.19 -8.67 -1.30
CA LEU A 120 -7.12 -8.06 -0.35
C LEU A 120 -7.54 -9.06 0.72
N MET A 121 -6.71 -9.20 1.76
CA MET A 121 -7.19 -9.84 2.99
C MET A 121 -8.19 -8.91 3.69
N ARG A 122 -9.48 -9.24 3.62
CA ARG A 122 -10.48 -8.70 4.54
C ARG A 122 -10.20 -9.30 5.92
N GLY A 123 -9.84 -8.46 6.88
CA GLY A 123 -9.97 -8.83 8.28
C GLY A 123 -11.46 -8.82 8.60
N ASP A 124 -12.07 -9.99 8.71
CA ASP A 124 -13.36 -10.08 9.39
C ASP A 124 -13.11 -9.99 10.89
N ASP A 125 -13.81 -9.08 11.56
CA ASP A 125 -13.83 -8.96 13.02
C ASP A 125 -14.34 -10.25 13.72
N HIS A 126 -14.85 -11.22 12.94
CA HIS A 126 -15.38 -12.51 13.42
C HIS A 126 -14.33 -13.61 13.67
N LYS A 127 -13.03 -13.30 13.70
CA LYS A 127 -11.99 -14.21 14.21
C LYS A 127 -11.35 -13.69 15.49
N GLN A 128 -12.17 -13.44 16.50
CA GLN A 128 -11.76 -13.66 17.89
C GLN A 128 -12.47 -14.91 18.40
N LYS A 129 -11.76 -16.04 18.37
CA LYS A 129 -11.95 -17.12 19.34
C LYS A 129 -10.72 -17.16 20.22
#